data_AF-A0A8K0CR72-F1
#
_entry.id   AF-A0A8K0CR72-F1
#
_cell.length_a   1.000
_cell.length_b   1.000
_cell.length_c   1.000
_cell.angle_alpha   90.00
_cell.angle_beta   90.00
_cell.angle_gamma   90.00
#
_symmetry.space_group_name_H-M   'P 1'
#
loop_
_entity.id
_entity.type
_entity.pdbx_description
1 polymer ?
#
loop_
_entity_poly.entity_id
_entity_poly.type
_entity_poly.pdbx_seq_one_letter_code
_entity_poly.pdbx_strand_id
1 'polypeptide(L)'
;ALLVQRSILHNALWGDDNAASKPLFQEIENPEDVFNIFNYITYEKGCSILVMLEDLMGEEIMQQVIQAYIRRYQYQSVNSQDFIDFLQESIETNVSDFLDSFIKQSGYPLVTVNFSENRSQIILTQERFLRMNEEGNETRWTIPLKYIAEINDEMESVWFNSNQESLIFNFPTNINWIKLNFGRSGYYRTNYPKHMWRYFSRIIK
;
A
#
# COMPACT_ATOMS: atom_id res chain seq x y z
N ALA A 1 6.95 13.00 14.49
CA ALA A 1 6.38 12.68 13.16
C ALA A 1 6.06 11.18 13.02
N LEU A 2 7.07 10.29 13.01
CA LEU A 2 6.90 8.84 12.75
C LEU A 2 5.88 8.08 13.63
N LEU A 3 5.74 8.42 14.92
CA LEU A 3 4.76 7.76 15.81
C LEU A 3 3.30 8.13 15.48
N VAL A 4 3.05 9.37 15.04
CA VAL A 4 1.71 9.86 14.66
C VAL A 4 1.28 9.23 13.32
N GLN A 5 2.21 9.13 12.38
CA GLN A 5 1.99 8.46 11.10
C GLN A 5 1.63 6.97 11.29
N ARG A 6 2.24 6.30 12.29
CA ARG A 6 1.93 4.90 12.64
C ARG A 6 0.52 4.74 13.24
N SER A 7 0.05 5.67 14.07
CA SER A 7 -1.31 5.61 14.60
C SER A 7 -2.36 5.85 13.52
N ILE A 8 -2.12 6.81 12.62
CA ILE A 8 -3.01 7.10 11.48
C ILE A 8 -3.15 5.87 10.58
N LEU A 9 -2.02 5.25 10.20
CA LEU A 9 -2.04 4.03 9.39
C LEU A 9 -2.84 2.91 10.07
N HIS A 10 -2.62 2.66 11.36
CA HIS A 10 -3.30 1.56 12.04
C HIS A 10 -4.80 1.80 12.20
N ASN A 11 -5.22 3.02 12.50
CA ASN A 11 -6.63 3.39 12.57
C ASN A 11 -7.33 3.22 11.22
N ALA A 12 -6.70 3.70 10.14
CA ALA A 12 -7.21 3.53 8.79
C ALA A 12 -7.37 2.05 8.42
N LEU A 13 -6.33 1.24 8.63
CA LEU A 13 -6.40 -0.21 8.44
C LEU A 13 -7.45 -0.88 9.34
N TRP A 14 -7.73 -0.32 10.52
CA TRP A 14 -8.75 -0.85 11.42
C TRP A 14 -10.16 -0.48 10.99
N GLY A 15 -10.36 0.65 10.35
CA GLY A 15 -11.65 1.06 9.79
C GLY A 15 -11.95 0.43 8.42
N ASP A 16 -10.91 0.08 7.66
CA ASP A 16 -11.03 -0.37 6.26
C ASP A 16 -11.04 -1.91 6.08
N ASP A 17 -11.04 -2.69 7.17
CA ASP A 17 -10.94 -4.16 7.13
C ASP A 17 -12.27 -4.92 7.23
N ASN A 18 -13.36 -4.28 6.81
CA ASN A 18 -14.69 -4.87 6.78
C ASN A 18 -15.34 -4.70 5.39
N ALA A 19 -16.31 -5.56 5.09
CA ALA A 19 -17.01 -5.54 3.80
C ALA A 19 -17.76 -4.24 3.52
N ALA A 20 -18.22 -3.53 4.56
CA ALA A 20 -18.96 -2.27 4.44
C ALA A 20 -18.06 -1.05 4.17
N SER A 21 -16.73 -1.21 4.14
CA SER A 21 -15.81 -0.12 3.81
C SER A 21 -16.07 0.41 2.39
N LYS A 22 -15.90 1.73 2.24
CA LYS A 22 -16.09 2.45 0.97
C LYS A 22 -14.73 2.83 0.36
N PRO A 23 -14.64 2.97 -0.97
CA PRO A 23 -13.44 3.49 -1.62
C PRO A 23 -13.16 4.94 -1.19
N LEU A 24 -11.92 5.40 -1.39
CA LEU A 24 -11.57 6.80 -1.14
C LEU A 24 -12.23 7.73 -2.16
N PHE A 25 -12.20 7.33 -3.43
CA PHE A 25 -12.94 7.98 -4.50
C PHE A 25 -14.40 7.54 -4.45
N GLN A 26 -15.31 8.48 -4.21
CA GLN A 26 -16.75 8.26 -4.16
C GLN A 26 -17.45 9.31 -5.01
N GLU A 27 -18.34 8.88 -5.89
CA GLU A 27 -19.26 9.77 -6.58
C GLU A 27 -20.41 10.13 -5.63
N ILE A 28 -20.74 11.42 -5.54
CA ILE A 28 -21.80 11.93 -4.68
C ILE A 28 -22.88 12.53 -5.58
N GLU A 29 -24.03 11.87 -5.61
CA GLU A 29 -25.20 12.35 -6.36
C GLU A 29 -26.13 13.20 -5.47
N ASN A 30 -26.29 12.80 -4.21
CA ASN A 30 -27.20 13.46 -3.27
C ASN A 30 -26.44 14.40 -2.31
N PRO A 31 -26.88 15.66 -2.14
CA PRO A 31 -26.24 16.59 -1.21
C PRO A 31 -26.15 16.10 0.24
N GLU A 32 -27.10 15.26 0.67
CA GLU A 32 -27.12 14.70 2.03
C GLU A 32 -25.96 13.72 2.27
N ASP A 33 -25.44 13.07 1.23
CA ASP A 33 -24.33 12.12 1.30
C ASP A 33 -22.96 12.79 1.39
N VAL A 34 -22.88 14.11 1.18
CA VAL A 34 -21.63 14.88 1.30
C VAL A 34 -21.02 14.76 2.69
N PHE A 35 -21.83 14.64 3.74
CA PHE A 35 -21.28 14.47 5.09
C PHE A 35 -20.74 13.06 5.35
N ASN A 36 -21.23 12.05 4.62
CA ASN A 36 -20.82 10.66 4.78
C ASN A 36 -19.39 10.41 4.28
N ILE A 37 -18.88 11.25 3.37
CA ILE A 37 -17.50 11.15 2.90
C ILE A 37 -16.48 11.70 3.91
N PHE A 38 -16.86 12.52 4.90
CA PHE A 38 -15.94 13.01 5.93
C PHE A 38 -15.71 11.98 7.04
N ASN A 39 -15.00 10.91 6.73
CA ASN A 39 -14.70 9.82 7.65
C ASN A 39 -13.21 9.42 7.62
N TYR A 40 -12.83 8.41 8.39
CA TYR A 40 -11.44 7.93 8.49
C TYR A 40 -10.85 7.45 7.15
N ILE A 41 -11.67 7.03 6.17
CA ILE A 41 -11.18 6.70 4.82
C ILE A 41 -10.63 7.98 4.17
N THR A 42 -11.40 9.05 4.13
CA THR A 42 -10.97 10.31 3.49
C THR A 42 -9.74 10.90 4.16
N TYR A 43 -9.70 10.91 5.49
CA TYR A 43 -8.59 11.52 6.21
C TYR A 43 -7.39 10.58 6.38
N GLU A 44 -7.59 9.39 6.95
CA GLU A 44 -6.48 8.55 7.38
C GLU A 44 -5.97 7.61 6.26
N LYS A 45 -6.86 6.99 5.46
CA LYS A 45 -6.44 6.22 4.27
C LYS A 45 -5.82 7.15 3.22
N GLY A 46 -6.46 8.29 2.96
CA GLY A 46 -5.91 9.32 2.07
C GLY A 46 -4.51 9.77 2.49
N CYS A 47 -4.31 10.10 3.77
CA CYS A 47 -2.99 10.44 4.32
C CYS A 47 -1.98 9.29 4.15
N SER A 48 -2.39 8.05 4.42
CA SER A 48 -1.51 6.88 4.32
C SER A 48 -1.06 6.60 2.87
N ILE A 49 -1.93 6.84 1.89
CA ILE A 49 -1.58 6.70 0.46
C ILE A 49 -0.58 7.78 0.04
N LEU A 50 -0.76 9.03 0.49
CA LEU A 50 0.21 10.11 0.23
C LEU A 50 1.57 9.82 0.88
N VAL A 51 1.57 9.22 2.07
CA VAL A 51 2.79 8.74 2.74
C VAL A 51 3.49 7.65 1.92
N MET A 52 2.74 6.69 1.36
CA MET A 52 3.33 5.68 0.47
C MET A 52 3.94 6.31 -0.78
N LEU A 53 3.27 7.31 -1.35
CA LEU A 53 3.75 8.03 -2.53
C LEU A 53 5.03 8.81 -2.22
N GLU A 54 5.08 9.51 -1.08
CA GLU A 54 6.28 10.19 -0.59
C GLU A 54 7.42 9.20 -0.34
N ASP A 55 7.13 8.05 0.27
CA ASP A 55 8.12 7.00 0.54
C ASP A 55 8.67 6.35 -0.74
N LEU A 56 7.91 6.38 -1.84
CA LEU A 56 8.34 5.94 -3.17
C LEU A 56 9.24 6.97 -3.86
N MET A 57 8.86 8.25 -3.79
CA MET A 57 9.50 9.33 -4.57
C MET A 57 10.59 10.08 -3.80
N GLY A 58 10.58 10.01 -2.47
CA GLY A 58 11.40 10.84 -1.60
C GLY A 58 10.75 12.18 -1.26
N GLU A 59 11.01 12.66 -0.05
CA GLU A 59 10.45 13.90 0.52
C GLU A 59 10.70 15.13 -0.37
N GLU A 60 11.92 15.28 -0.89
CA GLU A 60 12.28 16.44 -1.72
C GLU A 60 11.47 16.50 -3.02
N ILE A 61 11.38 15.36 -3.73
CA ILE A 61 10.61 15.28 -4.98
C ILE A 61 9.12 15.49 -4.69
N MET A 62 8.59 14.85 -3.64
CA MET A 62 7.19 15.03 -3.24
C MET A 62 6.87 16.49 -2.94
N GLN A 63 7.73 17.19 -2.19
CA GLN A 63 7.54 18.60 -1.89
C GLN A 63 7.54 19.47 -3.16
N GLN A 64 8.49 19.26 -4.07
CA GLN A 64 8.58 20.01 -5.32
C GLN A 64 7.34 19.78 -6.20
N VAL A 65 6.91 18.53 -6.34
CA VAL A 65 5.72 18.13 -7.10
C VAL A 65 4.47 18.78 -6.55
N ILE A 66 4.23 18.72 -5.23
CA ILE A 66 3.04 19.33 -4.61
C ILE A 66 3.04 20.87 -4.79
N GLN A 67 4.19 21.52 -4.63
CA GLN A 67 4.30 22.96 -4.88
C GLN A 67 4.03 23.32 -6.35
N ALA A 68 4.46 22.48 -7.30
CA ALA A 68 4.20 22.69 -8.71
C ALA A 68 2.72 22.43 -9.06
N TYR A 69 2.10 21.40 -8.48
CA TYR A 69 0.68 21.09 -8.64
C TYR A 69 -0.20 22.25 -8.18
N ILE A 70 0.03 22.75 -6.96
CA ILE A 70 -0.71 23.89 -6.39
C ILE A 70 -0.57 25.14 -7.26
N ARG A 71 0.65 25.41 -7.78
CA ARG A 71 0.89 26.54 -8.68
C ARG A 71 0.18 26.39 -10.03
N ARG A 72 0.11 25.19 -10.59
CA ARG A 72 -0.55 24.92 -11.88
C ARG A 72 -2.06 25.09 -11.80
N TYR A 73 -2.67 24.57 -10.74
CA TYR A 73 -4.13 24.57 -10.56
C TYR A 73 -4.63 25.67 -9.62
N GLN A 74 -3.77 26.66 -9.34
CA GLN A 74 -4.13 27.83 -8.55
C GLN A 74 -5.42 28.48 -9.11
N TYR A 75 -6.37 28.75 -8.21
CA TYR A 75 -7.69 29.32 -8.51
C TYR A 75 -8.61 28.47 -9.40
N GLN A 76 -8.32 27.17 -9.54
CA GLN A 76 -9.12 26.22 -10.29
C GLN A 76 -9.63 25.11 -9.36
N SER A 77 -10.67 24.40 -9.81
CA SER A 77 -11.11 23.15 -9.20
C SER A 77 -10.39 21.98 -9.86
N VAL A 78 -10.08 20.95 -9.09
CA VAL A 78 -9.39 19.74 -9.54
C VAL A 78 -10.13 18.50 -9.07
N ASN A 79 -9.91 17.39 -9.77
CA ASN A 79 -10.32 16.05 -9.35
C ASN A 79 -9.09 15.14 -9.16
N SER A 80 -9.32 13.88 -8.78
CA SER A 80 -8.24 12.92 -8.54
C SER A 80 -7.45 12.58 -9.80
N GLN A 81 -8.07 12.59 -10.98
CA GLN A 81 -7.40 12.33 -12.26
C GLN A 81 -6.42 13.47 -12.60
N ASP A 82 -6.78 14.73 -12.35
CA ASP A 82 -5.87 15.87 -12.55
C ASP A 82 -4.57 15.71 -11.74
N PHE A 83 -4.66 15.17 -10.52
CA PHE A 83 -3.48 14.89 -9.70
C PHE A 83 -2.64 13.73 -10.24
N ILE A 84 -3.29 12.64 -10.67
CA ILE A 84 -2.61 11.46 -11.24
C ILE A 84 -1.90 11.84 -12.54
N ASP A 85 -2.58 12.54 -13.44
CA ASP A 85 -2.02 12.99 -14.72
C ASP A 85 -0.84 13.93 -14.49
N PHE A 86 -0.98 14.88 -13.55
CA PHE A 86 0.10 15.78 -13.18
C PHE A 86 1.32 15.04 -12.63
N LEU A 87 1.12 14.03 -11.77
CA LEU A 87 2.20 13.19 -11.27
C LEU A 87 2.90 12.49 -12.44
N GLN A 88 2.14 11.85 -13.33
CA GLN A 88 2.69 11.12 -14.46
C GLN A 88 3.49 12.01 -15.43
N GLU A 89 3.13 13.29 -15.55
CA GLU A 89 3.92 14.31 -16.29
C GLU A 89 5.20 14.72 -15.54
N SER A 90 5.19 14.67 -14.20
CA SER A 90 6.24 15.23 -13.34
C SER A 90 7.32 14.23 -12.93
N ILE A 91 7.03 12.92 -13.00
CA ILE A 91 7.98 11.86 -12.60
C ILE A 91 8.02 10.72 -13.61
N GLU A 92 9.17 10.05 -13.67
CA GLU A 92 9.37 8.89 -14.55
C GLU A 92 8.67 7.62 -14.04
N THR A 93 8.48 7.51 -12.73
CA THR A 93 7.84 6.32 -12.13
C THR A 93 6.35 6.34 -12.39
N ASN A 94 5.82 5.32 -13.08
CA ASN A 94 4.39 5.18 -13.26
C ASN A 94 3.72 4.84 -11.92
N VAL A 95 2.92 5.79 -11.41
CA VAL A 95 2.19 5.69 -10.15
C VAL A 95 0.68 5.61 -10.36
N SER A 96 0.21 5.66 -11.61
CA SER A 96 -1.21 5.72 -11.93
C SER A 96 -1.95 4.46 -11.49
N ASP A 97 -1.46 3.28 -11.88
CA ASP A 97 -2.08 2.00 -11.49
C ASP A 97 -2.05 1.78 -9.97
N PHE A 98 -0.98 2.25 -9.32
CA PHE A 98 -0.86 2.28 -7.87
C PHE A 98 -1.98 3.14 -7.27
N LEU A 99 -2.03 4.44 -7.59
CA LEU A 99 -2.99 5.37 -7.02
C LEU A 99 -4.43 4.93 -7.30
N ASP A 100 -4.73 4.56 -8.54
CA ASP A 100 -6.06 4.10 -8.93
C ASP A 100 -6.51 2.88 -8.12
N SER A 101 -5.65 1.88 -7.96
CA SER A 101 -5.98 0.67 -7.20
C SER A 101 -6.25 0.98 -5.72
N PHE A 102 -5.60 1.99 -5.14
CA PHE A 102 -5.80 2.35 -3.73
C PHE A 102 -6.96 3.33 -3.50
N ILE A 103 -7.25 4.22 -4.45
CA ILE A 103 -8.32 5.22 -4.26
C ILE A 103 -9.69 4.72 -4.73
N LYS A 104 -9.75 3.92 -5.82
CA LYS A 104 -11.03 3.47 -6.42
C LYS A 104 -11.58 2.19 -5.79
N GLN A 105 -10.79 1.49 -4.96
CA GLN A 105 -11.17 0.21 -4.36
C GLN A 105 -11.37 0.33 -2.84
N SER A 106 -12.40 -0.35 -2.31
CA SER A 106 -12.60 -0.52 -0.86
C SER A 106 -11.59 -1.49 -0.28
N GLY A 107 -11.16 -1.25 0.97
CA GLY A 107 -10.23 -2.14 1.65
C GLY A 107 -8.77 -1.95 1.23
N TYR A 108 -7.97 -2.94 1.60
CA TYR A 108 -6.53 -2.99 1.35
C TYR A 108 -6.04 -4.45 1.28
N PRO A 109 -4.84 -4.68 0.70
CA PRO A 109 -4.35 -6.04 0.52
C PRO A 109 -3.73 -6.64 1.80
N LEU A 110 -3.89 -7.95 1.94
CA LEU A 110 -3.02 -8.83 2.70
C LEU A 110 -2.02 -9.47 1.75
N VAL A 111 -0.73 -9.22 1.98
CA VAL A 111 0.35 -9.86 1.22
C VAL A 111 0.87 -11.06 2.00
N THR A 112 0.72 -12.25 1.45
CA THR A 112 1.11 -13.51 2.10
C THR A 112 2.40 -14.04 1.50
N VAL A 113 3.39 -14.31 2.36
CA VAL A 113 4.67 -14.93 2.00
C VAL A 113 4.52 -16.45 2.03
N ASN A 114 4.89 -17.10 0.93
CA ASN A 114 5.02 -18.55 0.81
C ASN A 114 6.43 -18.91 0.34
N PHE A 115 6.85 -20.16 0.59
CA PHE A 115 8.13 -20.68 0.11
C PHE A 115 7.89 -21.89 -0.79
N SER A 116 8.76 -22.08 -1.79
CA SER A 116 8.89 -23.37 -2.46
C SER A 116 9.34 -24.45 -1.47
N GLU A 117 9.11 -25.72 -1.81
CA GLU A 117 9.47 -26.87 -0.96
C GLU A 117 10.95 -26.87 -0.56
N ASN A 118 11.82 -26.49 -1.50
CA ASN A 118 13.26 -26.40 -1.29
C ASN A 118 13.73 -25.05 -0.70
N ARG A 119 12.84 -24.08 -0.47
CA ARG A 119 13.12 -22.72 0.02
C ARG A 119 14.08 -21.88 -0.84
N SER A 120 14.24 -22.23 -2.12
CA SER A 120 14.99 -21.41 -3.09
C SER A 120 14.14 -20.29 -3.71
N GLN A 121 12.82 -20.34 -3.52
CA GLN A 121 11.89 -19.32 -4.00
C GLN A 121 10.99 -18.82 -2.88
N ILE A 122 10.72 -17.52 -2.90
CA ILE A 122 9.63 -16.89 -2.14
C ILE A 122 8.54 -16.51 -3.12
N ILE A 123 7.31 -16.92 -2.81
CA ILE A 123 6.12 -16.68 -3.61
C ILE A 123 5.20 -15.77 -2.79
N LEU A 124 4.98 -14.56 -3.26
CA LEU A 124 4.03 -13.64 -2.66
C LEU A 124 2.68 -13.76 -3.37
N THR A 125 1.62 -13.86 -2.58
CA THR A 125 0.24 -13.72 -3.06
C THR A 125 -0.41 -12.53 -2.37
N GLN A 126 -1.48 -12.01 -2.97
CA GLN A 126 -2.28 -10.94 -2.39
C GLN A 126 -3.77 -11.28 -2.46
N GLU A 127 -4.50 -10.82 -1.46
CA GLU A 127 -5.96 -10.88 -1.36
C GLU A 127 -6.46 -9.67 -0.58
N ARG A 128 -7.75 -9.33 -0.68
CA ARG A 128 -8.35 -8.31 0.18
C ARG A 128 -8.33 -8.77 1.64
N PHE A 129 -7.80 -7.94 2.54
CA PHE A 129 -7.89 -8.21 3.97
C PHE A 129 -9.30 -7.91 4.49
N LEU A 130 -9.91 -8.89 5.17
CA LEU A 130 -11.17 -8.77 5.90
C LEU A 130 -11.03 -9.37 7.30
N ARG A 131 -11.75 -8.79 8.27
CA ARG A 131 -11.93 -9.39 9.59
C ARG A 131 -12.85 -10.61 9.49
N MET A 132 -12.58 -11.62 10.32
CA MET A 132 -13.49 -12.75 10.60
C MET A 132 -13.81 -13.70 9.44
N ASN A 133 -12.80 -14.21 8.72
CA ASN A 133 -12.97 -15.29 7.72
C ASN A 133 -14.06 -15.02 6.66
N GLU A 134 -14.43 -13.77 6.44
CA GLU A 134 -15.22 -13.39 5.28
C GLU A 134 -14.35 -13.64 4.05
N GLU A 135 -14.87 -14.37 3.07
CA GLU A 135 -14.16 -14.59 1.82
C GLU A 135 -13.92 -13.24 1.15
N GLY A 136 -12.65 -12.89 0.98
CA GLY A 136 -12.24 -11.74 0.18
C GLY A 136 -12.71 -11.92 -1.26
N ASN A 137 -12.93 -10.81 -1.94
CA ASN A 137 -13.11 -10.82 -3.38
C ASN A 137 -11.74 -10.90 -4.09
N GLU A 138 -11.75 -11.10 -5.41
CA GLU A 138 -10.55 -11.12 -6.25
C GLU A 138 -9.91 -9.74 -6.46
N THR A 139 -10.22 -8.75 -5.61
CA THR A 139 -9.64 -7.41 -5.71
C THR A 139 -8.14 -7.48 -5.40
N ARG A 140 -7.36 -6.86 -6.29
CA ARG A 140 -5.90 -6.78 -6.21
C ARG A 140 -5.45 -5.33 -6.33
N TRP A 141 -4.28 -5.04 -5.81
CA TRP A 141 -3.67 -3.72 -5.80
C TRP A 141 -2.33 -3.76 -6.51
N THR A 142 -1.93 -2.61 -7.07
CA THR A 142 -0.56 -2.39 -7.52
C THR A 142 0.22 -1.82 -6.35
N ILE A 143 1.04 -2.67 -5.72
CA ILE A 143 1.68 -2.40 -4.43
C ILE A 143 3.18 -2.10 -4.64
N PRO A 144 3.70 -0.94 -4.19
CA PRO A 144 5.14 -0.72 -4.08
C PRO A 144 5.64 -1.45 -2.83
N LEU A 145 6.07 -2.70 -2.98
CA LEU A 145 6.58 -3.51 -1.89
C LEU A 145 8.00 -3.05 -1.52
N LYS A 146 8.25 -2.85 -0.23
CA LYS A 146 9.59 -2.70 0.34
C LYS A 146 9.93 -3.92 1.18
N TYR A 147 11.10 -4.49 0.98
CA TYR A 147 11.54 -5.65 1.73
C TYR A 147 13.03 -5.61 2.08
N ILE A 148 13.37 -6.39 3.10
CA ILE A 148 14.74 -6.84 3.40
C ILE A 148 14.72 -8.36 3.49
N ALA A 149 15.81 -9.05 3.15
CA ALA A 149 15.87 -10.51 3.13
C ALA A 149 17.19 -11.02 3.72
N GLU A 150 17.23 -12.29 4.13
CA GLU A 150 18.44 -12.88 4.75
C GLU A 150 19.72 -12.72 3.94
N ILE A 151 19.60 -12.70 2.60
CA ILE A 151 20.75 -12.58 1.70
C ILE A 151 21.28 -11.15 1.59
N ASN A 152 20.43 -10.15 1.87
CA ASN A 152 20.75 -8.74 1.77
C ASN A 152 19.92 -7.93 2.78
N ASP A 153 20.62 -7.37 3.77
CA ASP A 153 20.02 -6.51 4.78
C ASP A 153 19.73 -5.09 4.27
N GLU A 154 20.08 -4.78 3.02
CA GLU A 154 19.67 -3.54 2.37
C GLU A 154 18.19 -3.56 1.97
N MET A 155 17.55 -2.41 2.10
CA MET A 155 16.15 -2.25 1.72
C MET A 155 16.02 -2.22 0.20
N GLU A 156 15.21 -3.12 -0.33
CA GLU A 156 14.87 -3.21 -1.74
C GLU A 156 13.39 -2.89 -1.98
N SER A 157 13.06 -2.44 -3.18
CA SER A 157 11.70 -2.12 -3.61
C SER A 157 11.32 -2.80 -4.91
N VAL A 158 10.08 -3.30 -5.00
CA VAL A 158 9.53 -3.93 -6.21
C VAL A 158 8.03 -3.69 -6.33
N TRP A 159 7.54 -3.61 -7.56
CA TRP A 159 6.10 -3.54 -7.82
C TRP A 159 5.47 -4.94 -7.81
N PHE A 160 4.39 -5.09 -7.04
CA PHE A 160 3.46 -6.21 -7.15
C PHE A 160 2.19 -5.69 -7.81
N ASN A 161 2.09 -5.86 -9.13
CA ASN A 161 1.01 -5.29 -9.93
C ASN A 161 -0.31 -6.02 -9.70
N SER A 162 -1.42 -5.29 -9.82
CA SER A 162 -2.77 -5.85 -9.62
C SER A 162 -3.12 -6.99 -10.59
N ASN A 163 -2.50 -7.02 -11.78
CA ASN A 163 -2.68 -8.07 -12.78
C ASN A 163 -1.85 -9.34 -12.52
N GLN A 164 -0.97 -9.35 -11.51
CA GLN A 164 -0.15 -10.49 -11.17
C GLN A 164 -0.87 -11.39 -10.16
N GLU A 165 -0.97 -12.68 -10.47
CA GLU A 165 -1.48 -13.68 -9.52
C GLU A 165 -0.56 -13.84 -8.31
N SER A 166 0.74 -13.86 -8.58
CA SER A 166 1.80 -13.95 -7.58
C SER A 166 3.06 -13.20 -8.04
N LEU A 167 3.90 -12.84 -7.07
CA LEU A 167 5.24 -12.29 -7.30
C LEU A 167 6.28 -13.29 -6.77
N ILE A 168 7.22 -13.70 -7.61
CA ILE A 168 8.19 -14.75 -7.29
C ILE A 168 9.59 -14.15 -7.20
N PHE A 169 10.23 -14.31 -6.04
CA PHE A 169 11.66 -14.04 -5.86
C PHE A 169 12.44 -15.33 -5.96
N ASN A 170 13.50 -15.32 -6.78
CA ASN A 170 14.42 -16.43 -6.90
C ASN A 170 15.72 -16.08 -6.19
N PHE A 171 16.18 -16.96 -5.31
CA PHE A 171 17.42 -16.77 -4.58
C PHE A 171 18.44 -17.85 -4.95
N PRO A 172 19.74 -17.51 -5.00
CA PRO A 172 20.80 -18.46 -5.36
C PRO A 172 20.97 -19.56 -4.30
N THR A 173 20.55 -19.29 -3.06
CA THR A 173 20.61 -20.20 -1.92
C THR A 173 19.28 -20.22 -1.19
N ASN A 174 19.07 -21.23 -0.34
CA ASN A 174 17.88 -21.30 0.50
C ASN A 174 17.81 -20.09 1.43
N ILE A 175 16.64 -19.45 1.50
CA ILE A 175 16.37 -18.34 2.40
C ILE A 175 15.41 -18.76 3.51
N ASN A 176 15.66 -18.27 4.72
CA ASN A 176 14.89 -18.56 5.93
C ASN A 176 13.92 -17.43 6.28
N TRP A 177 14.19 -16.20 5.85
CA TRP A 177 13.32 -15.06 6.16
C TRP A 177 13.40 -13.94 5.13
N ILE A 178 12.27 -13.24 5.00
CA ILE A 178 12.09 -11.98 4.27
C ILE A 178 11.15 -11.10 5.11
N LYS A 179 11.43 -9.81 5.25
CA LYS A 179 10.54 -8.88 5.95
C LYS A 179 9.98 -7.88 4.94
N LEU A 180 8.71 -8.08 4.58
CA LEU A 180 7.95 -7.15 3.74
C LEU A 180 7.46 -5.94 4.53
N ASN A 181 7.09 -4.85 3.86
CA ASN A 181 6.70 -3.58 4.47
C ASN A 181 7.77 -3.11 5.48
N PHE A 182 9.03 -3.12 5.05
CA PHE A 182 10.13 -2.54 5.84
C PHE A 182 9.92 -1.02 5.95
N GLY A 183 10.24 -0.41 7.10
CA GLY A 183 9.90 0.99 7.40
C GLY A 183 8.45 1.25 7.84
N ARG A 184 7.50 0.35 7.51
CA ARG A 184 6.05 0.44 7.84
C ARG A 184 5.32 1.64 7.21
N SER A 185 5.67 1.99 5.99
CA SER A 185 5.01 3.03 5.19
C SER A 185 3.85 2.50 4.35
N GLY A 186 3.81 1.20 4.08
CA GLY A 186 2.82 0.59 3.20
C GLY A 186 1.42 0.41 3.82
N TYR A 187 0.38 0.82 3.10
CA TYR A 187 -1.04 0.62 3.40
C TYR A 187 -1.51 -0.81 3.09
N TYR A 188 -0.87 -1.79 3.72
CA TYR A 188 -1.19 -3.21 3.56
C TYR A 188 -0.72 -4.02 4.75
N ARG A 189 -1.33 -5.20 4.94
CA ARG A 189 -0.88 -6.18 5.95
C ARG A 189 0.00 -7.24 5.31
N THR A 190 0.81 -7.88 6.14
CA THR A 190 1.70 -8.97 5.71
C THR A 190 1.45 -10.20 6.55
N ASN A 191 1.34 -11.36 5.92
CA ASN A 191 1.30 -12.65 6.60
C ASN A 191 2.52 -13.51 6.22
N TYR A 192 3.00 -14.27 7.19
CA TYR A 192 4.20 -15.09 7.07
C TYR A 192 3.92 -16.53 7.50
N PRO A 193 4.69 -17.50 6.99
CA PRO A 193 4.57 -18.87 7.46
C PRO A 193 5.01 -18.99 8.93
N LYS A 194 4.49 -20.00 9.62
CA LYS A 194 4.69 -20.19 11.07
C LYS A 194 6.17 -20.19 11.50
N HIS A 195 7.07 -20.69 10.66
CA HIS A 195 8.51 -20.72 10.97
C HIS A 195 9.11 -19.32 11.02
N MET A 196 8.70 -18.41 10.14
CA MET A 196 9.15 -17.01 10.14
C MET A 196 8.55 -16.22 11.31
N TRP A 197 7.27 -16.41 11.62
CA TRP A 197 6.69 -15.81 12.84
C TRP A 197 7.46 -16.20 14.09
N ARG A 198 7.87 -17.48 14.19
CA ARG A 198 8.76 -17.94 15.27
C ARG A 198 10.14 -17.29 15.22
N TYR A 199 10.74 -17.17 14.03
CA TYR A 199 12.03 -16.48 13.87
C TYR A 199 11.96 -15.02 14.34
N PHE A 200 11.00 -14.24 13.83
CA PHE A 200 10.80 -12.84 14.23
C PHE A 200 10.54 -12.69 15.74
N SER A 201 9.76 -13.59 16.34
CA SER A 201 9.49 -13.55 17.79
C SER A 201 10.75 -13.75 18.65
N ARG A 202 11.81 -14.36 18.12
CA ARG A 202 13.06 -14.60 18.83
C ARG A 202 13.99 -13.40 18.78
N ILE A 203 14.02 -12.68 17.65
CA ILE A 203 14.93 -11.55 17.41
C ILE A 203 14.40 -10.21 17.96
N ILE A 204 13.11 -10.12 18.30
CA ILE A 204 12.48 -8.90 18.85
C ILE A 204 12.56 -8.85 20.40
N LYS A 205 13.14 -9.87 21.04
CA LYS A 205 13.42 -9.86 22.48
C LYS A 205 14.66 -9.04 22.79
#